data_AF-L5L6A3-F1
#
_entry.id   AF-L5L6A3-F1
#
_cell.length_a   1.000
_cell.length_b   1.000
_cell.length_c   1.000
_cell.angle_alpha   90.00
_cell.angle_beta   90.00
_cell.angle_gamma   90.00
#
_symmetry.space_group_name_H-M   'P 1'
#
loop_
_entity.id
_entity.type
_entity.pdbx_description
1 polymer ?
#
loop_
_entity_poly.entity_id
_entity_poly.type
_entity_poly.pdbx_seq_one_letter_code
_entity_poly.pdbx_strand_id
1 'polypeptide(L)'
;MAGVTITTTIILVSAGEAYLVYTDRLHSRSTFNNYVAAVYKVLGTFLFGAAVSQSLTDLAKYMIGRLRPNFLAVCDPDWSRVNCSVYVQVERLCRGSPANVTESRLSFYSGHSSFGMYCMTFLAARVALADPPSGPQLYVQARLCWKWARLLRPTVQFFLVAFALYVGYTRVSDHKHHWSDVLVGLLQGALVAGLTVRFVSDFFKARPPQHCLEEEELERKPSLSLTLTLGEAERSHYGYPGPSS
;
A
#
# COMPACT_ATOMS: atom_id res chain seq x y z
N MET A 1 -15.23 -15.31 3.93
CA MET A 1 -15.21 -13.83 3.78
C MET A 1 -13.82 -13.26 3.52
N ALA A 2 -12.78 -13.58 4.29
CA ALA A 2 -11.43 -13.03 4.08
C ALA A 2 -10.89 -13.25 2.63
N GLY A 3 -11.10 -14.44 2.07
CA GLY A 3 -10.72 -14.74 0.68
C GLY A 3 -11.39 -13.82 -0.35
N VAL A 4 -12.68 -13.51 -0.18
CA VAL A 4 -13.44 -12.64 -1.10
C VAL A 4 -12.93 -11.19 -1.01
N THR A 5 -12.63 -10.70 0.19
CA THR A 5 -12.06 -9.36 0.36
C THR A 5 -10.65 -9.26 -0.20
N ILE A 6 -9.80 -10.29 -0.02
CA ILE A 6 -8.45 -10.35 -0.61
C ILE A 6 -8.54 -10.32 -2.13
N THR A 7 -9.33 -11.20 -2.75
CA THR A 7 -9.44 -11.27 -4.21
C THR A 7 -9.98 -9.97 -4.79
N THR A 8 -11.03 -9.40 -4.19
CA THR A 8 -11.62 -8.14 -4.66
C THR A 8 -10.63 -6.98 -4.56
N THR A 9 -9.88 -6.89 -3.46
CA THR A 9 -8.88 -5.81 -3.29
C THR A 9 -7.70 -5.96 -4.26
N ILE A 10 -7.24 -7.18 -4.52
CA ILE A 10 -6.20 -7.45 -5.53
C ILE A 10 -6.69 -7.01 -6.92
N ILE A 11 -7.94 -7.32 -7.28
CA ILE A 11 -8.54 -6.91 -8.56
C ILE A 11 -8.65 -5.38 -8.66
N LEU A 12 -9.09 -4.71 -7.59
CA LEU A 12 -9.18 -3.24 -7.58
C LEU A 12 -7.81 -2.57 -7.68
N VAL A 13 -6.80 -3.10 -6.99
CA VAL A 13 -5.42 -2.61 -7.07
C VAL A 13 -4.87 -2.82 -8.49
N SER A 14 -5.01 -4.02 -9.06
CA SER A 14 -4.49 -4.31 -10.40
C SER A 14 -5.20 -3.51 -11.50
N ALA A 15 -6.53 -3.36 -11.42
CA ALA A 15 -7.30 -2.52 -12.33
C ALA A 15 -6.91 -1.03 -12.20
N GLY A 16 -6.67 -0.56 -10.97
CA GLY A 16 -6.20 0.81 -10.71
C GLY A 16 -4.83 1.08 -11.33
N GLU A 17 -3.87 0.17 -11.17
CA GLU A 17 -2.55 0.29 -11.82
C GLU A 17 -2.65 0.19 -13.35
N ALA A 18 -3.49 -0.72 -13.87
CA ALA A 18 -3.72 -0.84 -15.30
C ALA A 18 -4.31 0.44 -15.90
N TYR A 19 -5.25 1.08 -15.21
CA TYR A 19 -5.81 2.37 -15.60
C TYR A 19 -4.75 3.49 -15.59
N LEU A 20 -3.86 3.51 -14.59
CA LEU A 20 -2.79 4.52 -14.51
C LEU A 20 -1.71 4.35 -15.58
N VAL A 21 -1.41 3.10 -15.96
CA VAL A 21 -0.51 2.81 -17.09
C VAL A 21 -1.20 3.16 -18.41
N TYR A 22 -2.48 2.82 -18.58
CA TYR A 22 -3.26 3.15 -19.80
C TYR A 22 -3.41 4.66 -20.01
N THR A 23 -3.51 5.44 -18.94
CA THR A 23 -3.60 6.90 -19.00
C THR A 23 -2.25 7.61 -19.10
N ASP A 24 -1.18 6.87 -19.41
CA ASP A 24 0.22 7.35 -19.54
C ASP A 24 0.75 8.11 -18.30
N ARG A 25 0.12 7.91 -17.13
CA ARG A 25 0.52 8.58 -15.87
C ARG A 25 1.72 7.91 -15.19
N LEU A 26 2.02 6.66 -15.52
CA LEU A 26 3.12 5.87 -14.94
C LEU A 26 4.04 5.33 -16.05
N HIS A 27 5.13 6.05 -16.35
CA HIS A 27 6.21 5.56 -17.19
C HIS A 27 7.33 4.96 -16.33
N SER A 28 7.49 3.64 -16.31
CA SER A 28 8.63 2.95 -15.69
C SER A 28 9.79 2.89 -16.68
N ARG A 29 11.05 2.98 -16.21
CA ARG A 29 12.27 2.89 -17.04
C ARG A 29 12.89 1.47 -17.04
N SER A 30 12.10 0.42 -16.85
CA SER A 30 12.63 -0.95 -16.79
C SER A 30 12.62 -1.60 -18.17
N THR A 31 13.63 -2.41 -18.48
CA THR A 31 13.75 -3.13 -19.76
C THR A 31 12.75 -4.29 -19.89
N PHE A 32 12.14 -4.74 -18.79
CA PHE A 32 11.02 -5.69 -18.77
C PHE A 32 9.70 -4.91 -18.83
N ASN A 33 8.71 -5.40 -19.61
CA ASN A 33 7.43 -4.75 -19.88
C ASN A 33 6.96 -3.84 -18.72
N ASN A 34 6.99 -2.52 -18.94
CA ASN A 34 6.82 -1.49 -17.91
C ASN A 34 5.57 -1.68 -17.04
N TYR A 35 4.51 -2.23 -17.63
CA TYR A 35 3.28 -2.60 -16.94
C TYR A 35 3.51 -3.67 -15.86
N VAL A 36 4.21 -4.75 -16.20
CA VAL A 36 4.44 -5.89 -15.30
C VAL A 36 5.31 -5.46 -14.12
N ALA A 37 6.32 -4.63 -14.36
CA ALA A 37 7.18 -4.11 -13.30
C ALA A 37 6.41 -3.20 -12.32
N ALA A 38 5.51 -2.35 -12.82
CA ALA A 38 4.67 -1.48 -11.98
C ALA A 38 3.68 -2.29 -11.13
N VAL A 39 2.96 -3.23 -11.76
CA VAL A 39 2.01 -4.11 -11.06
C VAL A 39 2.72 -4.97 -10.02
N TYR A 40 3.89 -5.55 -10.35
CA TYR A 40 4.66 -6.37 -9.41
C TYR A 40 5.07 -5.59 -8.16
N LYS A 41 5.55 -4.34 -8.32
CA LYS A 41 5.93 -3.49 -7.19
C LYS A 41 4.75 -3.20 -6.28
N VAL A 42 3.62 -2.80 -6.84
CA VAL A 42 2.44 -2.44 -6.04
C VAL A 42 1.82 -3.68 -5.39
N LEU A 43 1.62 -4.75 -6.14
CA LEU A 43 1.09 -6.00 -5.61
C LEU A 43 2.03 -6.61 -4.57
N GLY A 44 3.34 -6.59 -4.80
CA GLY A 44 4.35 -7.03 -3.85
C GLY A 44 4.30 -6.25 -2.53
N THR A 45 4.22 -4.91 -2.60
CA THR A 45 4.07 -4.07 -1.39
C THR A 45 2.79 -4.37 -0.63
N PHE A 46 1.66 -4.55 -1.34
CA PHE A 46 0.37 -4.85 -0.74
C PHE A 46 0.36 -6.23 -0.07
N LEU A 47 0.84 -7.27 -0.76
CA LEU A 47 0.88 -8.62 -0.21
C LEU A 47 1.80 -8.72 1.00
N PHE A 48 2.94 -8.03 0.97
CA PHE A 48 3.85 -7.95 2.11
C PHE A 48 3.17 -7.35 3.34
N GLY A 49 2.56 -6.16 3.21
CA GLY A 49 1.88 -5.52 4.33
C GLY A 49 0.65 -6.31 4.83
N ALA A 50 -0.08 -6.95 3.91
CA ALA A 50 -1.18 -7.86 4.25
C ALA A 50 -0.69 -9.05 5.08
N ALA A 51 0.43 -9.68 4.68
CA ALA A 51 1.04 -10.79 5.41
C ALA A 51 1.49 -10.37 6.81
N VAL A 52 2.13 -9.19 6.94
CA VAL A 52 2.52 -8.63 8.24
C VAL A 52 1.29 -8.38 9.13
N SER A 53 0.25 -7.73 8.59
CA SER A 53 -0.99 -7.45 9.35
C SER A 53 -1.67 -8.73 9.81
N GLN A 54 -1.73 -9.75 8.95
CA GLN A 54 -2.35 -11.03 9.27
C GLN A 54 -1.55 -11.79 10.32
N SER A 55 -0.21 -11.80 10.20
CA SER A 55 0.67 -12.46 11.17
C SER A 55 0.55 -11.84 12.56
N LEU A 56 0.50 -10.51 12.65
CA LEU A 56 0.28 -9.80 13.92
C LEU A 56 -1.08 -10.13 14.53
N THR A 57 -2.12 -10.20 13.69
CA THR A 57 -3.48 -10.56 14.11
C THR A 57 -3.53 -11.97 14.68
N ASP A 58 -2.93 -12.94 13.98
CA ASP A 58 -2.97 -14.33 14.41
C ASP A 58 -2.10 -14.54 15.65
N LEU A 59 -0.94 -13.90 15.74
CA LEU A 59 -0.14 -13.88 16.97
C LEU A 59 -0.95 -13.36 18.16
N ALA A 60 -1.66 -12.24 18.02
CA ALA A 60 -2.47 -11.68 19.10
C ALA A 60 -3.59 -12.62 19.56
N LYS A 61 -4.25 -13.33 18.64
CA LYS A 61 -5.31 -14.30 18.96
C LYS A 61 -4.78 -15.44 19.82
N TYR A 62 -3.63 -16.02 19.45
CA TYR A 62 -3.04 -17.15 20.15
C TYR A 62 -2.37 -16.74 21.47
N MET A 63 -1.88 -15.50 21.60
CA MET A 63 -1.23 -15.02 22.81
C MET A 63 -2.21 -14.59 23.91
N ILE A 64 -3.37 -13.99 23.55
CA ILE A 64 -4.27 -13.38 24.54
C ILE A 64 -5.43 -14.31 24.94
N GLY A 65 -5.97 -15.11 24.01
CA GLY A 65 -6.99 -16.11 24.34
C GLY A 65 -8.29 -15.56 24.94
N ARG A 66 -8.65 -14.30 24.66
CA ARG A 66 -9.87 -13.66 25.19
C ARG A 66 -11.13 -14.31 24.62
N LEU A 67 -12.12 -14.56 25.48
CA LEU A 67 -13.41 -15.13 25.11
C LEU A 67 -14.30 -14.13 24.36
N ARG A 68 -14.95 -14.60 23.29
CA ARG A 68 -15.93 -13.83 22.50
C ARG A 68 -17.24 -13.61 23.28
N PRO A 69 -18.02 -12.56 23.00
CA PRO A 69 -19.31 -12.33 23.67
C PRO A 69 -20.31 -13.49 23.52
N ASN A 70 -20.32 -14.15 22.36
CA ASN A 70 -21.18 -15.30 22.09
C ASN A 70 -20.66 -16.64 22.67
N PHE A 71 -19.61 -16.61 23.50
CA PHE A 71 -18.96 -17.82 24.03
C PHE A 71 -19.94 -18.74 24.78
N LEU A 72 -20.77 -18.19 25.68
CA LEU A 72 -21.70 -18.99 26.49
C LEU A 72 -22.74 -19.74 25.63
N ALA A 73 -23.22 -19.10 24.56
CA ALA A 73 -24.16 -19.72 23.63
C ALA A 73 -23.52 -20.85 22.81
N VAL A 74 -22.21 -20.77 22.54
CA VAL A 74 -21.47 -21.82 21.81
C VAL A 74 -21.06 -22.96 22.75
N CYS A 75 -20.69 -22.62 23.98
CA CYS A 75 -20.27 -23.60 24.98
C CYS A 75 -21.45 -24.47 25.46
N ASP A 76 -22.64 -23.88 25.63
CA ASP A 76 -23.81 -24.55 26.25
C ASP A 76 -23.40 -25.30 27.54
N PRO A 77 -23.06 -24.56 28.62
CA PRO A 77 -22.48 -25.15 29.82
C PRO A 77 -23.50 -26.01 30.57
N ASP A 78 -23.07 -27.19 31.02
CA ASP A 78 -23.84 -28.00 31.95
C ASP A 78 -23.76 -27.42 33.37
N TRP A 79 -24.75 -26.61 33.74
CA TRP A 79 -24.83 -25.93 35.04
C TRP A 79 -24.77 -26.88 36.24
N SER A 80 -25.12 -28.15 36.07
CA SER A 80 -25.05 -29.16 37.13
C SER A 80 -23.61 -29.52 37.52
N ARG A 81 -22.63 -29.23 36.65
CA ARG A 81 -21.21 -29.55 36.82
C ARG A 81 -20.36 -28.31 37.13
N VAL A 82 -20.99 -27.13 37.24
CA VAL A 82 -20.30 -25.89 37.58
C VAL A 82 -19.99 -25.89 39.07
N ASN A 83 -18.71 -25.90 39.41
CA ASN A 83 -18.26 -25.72 40.78
C ASN A 83 -17.73 -24.29 40.95
N CYS A 84 -18.48 -23.42 41.65
CA CYS A 84 -18.15 -22.00 41.79
C CYS A 84 -16.95 -21.70 42.70
N SER A 85 -16.41 -22.72 43.37
CA SER A 85 -15.27 -22.60 44.29
C SER A 85 -13.92 -22.99 43.67
N VAL A 86 -13.89 -23.50 42.43
CA VAL A 86 -12.66 -23.92 41.73
C VAL A 86 -12.63 -23.34 40.32
N TYR A 87 -11.43 -23.13 39.77
CA TYR A 87 -11.27 -22.74 38.37
C TYR A 87 -11.96 -23.77 37.46
N VAL A 88 -12.96 -23.32 36.73
CA VAL A 88 -13.83 -24.19 35.93
C VAL A 88 -13.08 -24.65 34.67
N GLN A 89 -12.81 -25.95 34.57
CA GLN A 89 -12.26 -26.56 33.36
C GLN A 89 -13.34 -26.64 32.28
N VAL A 90 -13.29 -25.66 31.38
CA VAL A 90 -14.27 -25.47 30.30
C VAL A 90 -14.34 -26.68 29.35
N GLU A 91 -13.26 -27.45 29.19
CA GLU A 91 -13.22 -28.66 28.33
C GLU A 91 -14.19 -29.76 28.76
N ARG A 92 -14.60 -29.79 30.04
CA ARG A 92 -15.52 -30.80 30.59
C ARG A 92 -16.92 -30.25 30.86
N LEU A 93 -17.10 -28.95 30.67
CA LEU A 93 -18.33 -28.22 30.98
C LEU A 93 -19.20 -27.95 29.76
N CYS A 94 -18.56 -27.65 28.61
CA CYS A 94 -19.28 -27.33 27.39
C CYS A 94 -19.86 -28.58 26.73
N ARG A 95 -21.15 -28.53 26.37
CA ARG A 95 -21.80 -29.55 25.52
C ARG A 95 -21.63 -29.27 24.03
N GLY A 96 -21.28 -28.02 23.68
CA GLY A 96 -20.99 -27.60 22.32
C GLY A 96 -19.76 -28.29 21.71
N SER A 97 -19.61 -28.17 20.39
CA SER A 97 -18.50 -28.81 19.67
C SER A 97 -17.14 -28.22 20.08
N PRO A 98 -16.10 -29.05 20.29
CA PRO A 98 -14.80 -28.60 20.79
C PRO A 98 -14.09 -27.61 19.85
N ALA A 99 -14.30 -27.74 18.54
CA ALA A 99 -13.76 -26.82 17.53
C ALA A 99 -14.34 -25.40 17.67
N ASN A 100 -15.67 -25.28 17.82
CA ASN A 100 -16.33 -23.98 17.96
C ASN A 100 -16.01 -23.34 19.31
N VAL A 101 -15.87 -24.14 20.37
CA VAL A 101 -15.44 -23.67 21.70
C VAL A 101 -14.02 -23.10 21.64
N THR A 102 -13.09 -23.80 20.98
CA THR A 102 -11.71 -23.30 20.80
C THR A 102 -11.69 -22.02 19.98
N GLU A 103 -12.47 -21.93 18.91
CA GLU A 103 -12.58 -20.71 18.09
C GLU A 103 -13.16 -19.53 18.88
N SER A 104 -14.12 -19.78 19.76
CA SER A 104 -14.74 -18.76 20.61
C SER A 104 -13.82 -18.20 21.69
N ARG A 105 -12.65 -18.82 21.92
CA ARG A 105 -11.56 -18.29 22.77
C ARG A 105 -10.59 -17.37 22.01
N LEU A 106 -10.77 -17.18 20.71
CA LEU A 106 -9.92 -16.35 19.86
C LEU A 106 -10.66 -15.04 19.51
N SER A 107 -10.90 -14.17 20.51
CA SER A 107 -11.59 -12.87 20.29
C SER A 107 -10.66 -11.72 19.95
N PHE A 108 -9.43 -11.71 20.48
CA PHE A 108 -8.58 -10.51 20.45
C PHE A 108 -7.50 -10.59 19.36
N TYR A 109 -7.31 -9.59 18.49
CA TYR A 109 -8.24 -8.55 18.03
C TYR A 109 -8.90 -8.99 16.70
N SER A 110 -9.94 -8.29 16.26
CA SER A 110 -10.77 -8.75 15.13
C SER A 110 -10.00 -8.76 13.80
N GLY A 111 -9.71 -9.94 13.27
CA GLY A 111 -8.99 -10.09 11.99
C GLY A 111 -9.76 -9.54 10.78
N HIS A 112 -11.09 -9.57 10.82
CA HIS A 112 -11.91 -8.92 9.78
C HIS A 112 -11.76 -7.41 9.78
N SER A 113 -11.63 -6.82 10.98
CA SER A 113 -11.52 -5.37 11.15
C SER A 113 -10.12 -4.90 10.78
N SER A 114 -9.07 -5.59 11.22
CA SER A 114 -7.68 -5.25 10.85
C SER A 114 -7.40 -5.38 9.37
N PHE A 115 -7.75 -6.53 8.77
CA PHE A 115 -7.54 -6.75 7.34
C PHE A 115 -8.37 -5.80 6.47
N GLY A 116 -9.63 -5.56 6.85
CA GLY A 116 -10.51 -4.62 6.15
C GLY A 116 -9.96 -3.18 6.18
N MET A 117 -9.52 -2.71 7.34
CA MET A 117 -8.93 -1.38 7.48
C MET A 117 -7.60 -1.26 6.74
N TYR A 118 -6.75 -2.28 6.78
CA TYR A 118 -5.50 -2.31 6.01
C TYR A 118 -5.76 -2.13 4.51
N CYS A 119 -6.67 -2.92 3.94
CA CYS A 119 -6.97 -2.87 2.51
C CYS A 119 -7.54 -1.52 2.06
N MET A 120 -8.53 -1.00 2.81
CA MET A 120 -9.18 0.26 2.46
C MET A 120 -8.25 1.46 2.64
N THR A 121 -7.41 1.45 3.68
CA THR A 121 -6.40 2.50 3.90
C THR A 121 -5.30 2.46 2.84
N PHE A 122 -4.84 1.28 2.45
CA PHE A 122 -3.88 1.12 1.36
C PHE A 122 -4.45 1.63 0.02
N LEU A 123 -5.69 1.25 -0.30
CA LEU A 123 -6.40 1.75 -1.49
C LEU A 123 -6.58 3.28 -1.43
N ALA A 124 -7.02 3.82 -0.30
CA ALA A 124 -7.19 5.27 -0.10
C ALA A 124 -5.86 6.02 -0.29
N ALA A 125 -4.76 5.45 0.22
CA ALA A 125 -3.42 6.00 0.02
C ALA A 125 -2.96 5.91 -1.44
N ARG A 126 -3.24 4.82 -2.16
CA ARG A 126 -2.96 4.71 -3.60
C ARG A 126 -3.77 5.73 -4.41
N VAL A 127 -5.05 5.89 -4.11
CA VAL A 127 -5.91 6.92 -4.73
C VAL A 127 -5.35 8.32 -4.44
N ALA A 128 -4.80 8.56 -3.24
CA ALA A 128 -4.14 9.82 -2.91
C ALA A 128 -2.84 10.06 -3.73
N LEU A 129 -2.10 8.99 -4.02
CA LEU A 129 -0.80 9.01 -4.71
C LEU A 129 -0.89 8.96 -6.24
N ALA A 130 -2.01 8.47 -6.78
CA ALA A 130 -2.24 8.27 -8.21
C ALA A 130 -2.37 9.57 -9.02
N ASP A 131 -2.75 10.68 -8.37
CA ASP A 131 -2.73 12.00 -8.98
C ASP A 131 -1.52 12.78 -8.43
N PRO A 132 -0.53 13.16 -9.26
CA PRO A 132 0.54 14.02 -8.79
C PRO A 132 -0.08 15.32 -8.24
N PRO A 133 0.41 15.86 -7.10
CA PRO A 133 0.21 17.26 -6.83
C PRO A 133 0.91 17.96 -7.99
N SER A 134 0.14 18.51 -8.93
CA SER A 134 0.62 19.61 -9.75
C SER A 134 1.35 20.53 -8.78
N GLY A 135 2.67 20.69 -8.98
CA GLY A 135 3.52 21.46 -8.09
C GLY A 135 2.97 22.88 -7.86
N PRO A 136 3.62 23.69 -7.02
CA PRO A 136 3.17 25.05 -6.69
C PRO A 136 3.12 26.05 -7.87
N GLN A 137 3.16 25.61 -9.13
CA GLN A 137 3.37 26.44 -10.33
C GLN A 137 2.19 26.61 -11.30
N LEU A 138 0.95 26.21 -10.97
CA LEU A 138 -0.22 26.58 -11.79
C LEU A 138 -1.36 27.18 -10.95
N TYR A 139 -0.97 28.16 -10.14
CA TYR A 139 -1.89 29.09 -9.52
C TYR A 139 -2.57 29.95 -10.61
N VAL A 140 -3.89 30.13 -10.51
CA VAL A 140 -4.72 31.18 -11.15
C VAL A 140 -5.54 30.84 -12.42
N GLN A 141 -5.04 30.23 -13.51
CA GLN A 141 -5.87 30.19 -14.75
C GLN A 141 -6.87 29.02 -14.91
N ALA A 142 -6.73 27.90 -14.20
CA ALA A 142 -7.61 26.72 -14.38
C ALA A 142 -8.73 26.58 -13.30
N ARG A 143 -9.12 27.68 -12.63
CA ARG A 143 -9.84 27.62 -11.35
C ARG A 143 -11.35 27.32 -11.41
N LEU A 144 -12.01 27.28 -12.58
CA LEU A 144 -13.48 27.33 -12.62
C LEU A 144 -14.24 26.08 -13.11
N CYS A 145 -13.70 25.25 -14.01
CA CYS A 145 -14.43 24.09 -14.54
C CYS A 145 -14.23 22.76 -13.77
N TRP A 146 -13.25 22.69 -12.85
CA TRP A 146 -12.78 21.42 -12.25
C TRP A 146 -13.04 21.29 -10.74
N LYS A 147 -14.09 21.95 -10.21
CA LYS A 147 -14.38 21.99 -8.76
C LYS A 147 -14.92 20.66 -8.22
N TRP A 148 -15.70 19.91 -9.01
CA TRP A 148 -16.32 18.65 -8.59
C TRP A 148 -15.32 17.50 -8.42
N ALA A 149 -14.34 17.37 -9.32
CA ALA A 149 -13.31 16.34 -9.20
C ALA A 149 -12.34 16.58 -8.03
N ARG A 150 -12.29 17.81 -7.48
CA ARG A 150 -11.49 18.12 -6.29
C ARG A 150 -12.12 17.57 -5.00
N LEU A 151 -13.46 17.55 -4.92
CA LEU A 151 -14.19 16.92 -3.80
C LEU A 151 -14.23 15.40 -3.93
N LEU A 152 -14.22 14.87 -5.14
CA LEU A 152 -14.27 13.43 -5.38
C LEU A 152 -13.17 12.66 -4.62
N ARG A 153 -12.00 13.26 -4.42
CA ARG A 153 -10.85 12.66 -3.72
C ARG A 153 -11.14 12.37 -2.23
N PRO A 154 -11.42 13.37 -1.37
CA PRO A 154 -11.78 13.11 0.02
C PRO A 154 -13.08 12.30 0.13
N THR A 155 -14.01 12.43 -0.83
CA THR A 155 -15.24 11.65 -0.85
C THR A 155 -14.96 10.15 -1.05
N VAL A 156 -14.13 9.76 -2.01
CA VAL A 156 -13.75 8.35 -2.22
C VAL A 156 -12.97 7.80 -1.03
N GLN A 157 -12.02 8.57 -0.48
CA GLN A 157 -11.27 8.17 0.71
C GLN A 157 -12.19 7.97 1.92
N PHE A 158 -13.14 8.90 2.11
CA PHE A 158 -14.14 8.81 3.17
C PHE A 158 -14.97 7.55 3.02
N PHE A 159 -15.48 7.24 1.83
CA PHE A 159 -16.29 6.05 1.60
C PHE A 159 -15.50 4.74 1.81
N LEU A 160 -14.23 4.68 1.41
CA LEU A 160 -13.37 3.51 1.65
C LEU A 160 -13.15 3.28 3.15
N VAL A 161 -12.82 4.33 3.91
CA VAL A 161 -12.64 4.23 5.36
C VAL A 161 -13.97 3.92 6.06
N ALA A 162 -15.07 4.56 5.64
CA ALA A 162 -16.41 4.28 6.16
C ALA A 162 -16.82 2.82 5.92
N PHE A 163 -16.47 2.25 4.77
CA PHE A 163 -16.71 0.84 4.49
C PHE A 163 -15.89 -0.08 5.42
N ALA A 164 -14.63 0.25 5.71
CA ALA A 164 -13.84 -0.48 6.70
C ALA A 164 -14.46 -0.41 8.10
N LEU A 165 -14.95 0.77 8.50
CA LEU A 165 -15.66 0.96 9.77
C LEU A 165 -16.97 0.15 9.81
N TYR A 166 -17.72 0.11 8.71
CA TYR A 166 -18.92 -0.70 8.57
C TYR A 166 -18.62 -2.19 8.77
N VAL A 167 -17.55 -2.71 8.14
CA VAL A 167 -17.10 -4.09 8.37
C VAL A 167 -16.76 -4.34 9.84
N GLY A 168 -16.11 -3.38 10.52
CA GLY A 168 -15.88 -3.46 11.97
C GLY A 168 -17.18 -3.49 12.78
N TYR A 169 -18.13 -2.61 12.45
CA TYR A 169 -19.40 -2.48 13.15
C TYR A 169 -20.25 -3.76 13.06
N THR A 170 -20.28 -4.40 11.89
CA THR A 170 -20.98 -5.70 11.72
C THR A 170 -20.43 -6.78 12.68
N ARG A 171 -19.15 -6.74 13.03
CA ARG A 171 -18.55 -7.70 13.99
C ARG A 171 -18.96 -7.45 15.43
N VAL A 172 -19.26 -6.21 15.78
CA VAL A 172 -19.82 -5.86 17.09
C VAL A 172 -21.30 -6.24 17.12
N SER A 173 -22.05 -5.91 16.06
CA SER A 173 -23.48 -6.23 15.93
C SER A 173 -23.75 -7.74 15.92
N ASP A 174 -22.86 -8.55 15.34
CA ASP A 174 -23.00 -10.02 15.31
C ASP A 174 -22.56 -10.71 16.63
N HIS A 175 -22.24 -9.94 17.68
CA HIS A 175 -21.72 -10.42 18.97
C HIS A 175 -20.48 -11.33 18.85
N LYS A 176 -19.71 -11.18 17.78
CA LYS A 176 -18.49 -11.98 17.54
C LYS A 176 -17.27 -11.38 18.21
N HIS A 177 -17.22 -10.06 18.39
CA HIS A 177 -16.09 -9.36 19.01
C HIS A 177 -16.56 -8.26 19.95
N HIS A 178 -15.75 -7.97 20.97
CA HIS A 178 -15.93 -6.76 21.77
C HIS A 178 -15.60 -5.53 20.91
N TRP A 179 -16.24 -4.39 21.19
CA TRP A 179 -15.95 -3.13 20.49
C TRP A 179 -14.47 -2.73 20.62
N SER A 180 -13.82 -3.03 21.76
CA SER A 180 -12.40 -2.82 21.98
C SER A 180 -11.52 -3.64 21.03
N ASP A 181 -11.90 -4.89 20.77
CA ASP A 181 -11.15 -5.81 19.92
C ASP A 181 -11.26 -5.37 18.44
N VAL A 182 -12.39 -4.77 18.07
CA VAL A 182 -12.57 -4.14 16.76
C VAL A 182 -11.74 -2.87 16.66
N LEU A 183 -11.80 -1.98 17.65
CA LEU A 183 -11.04 -0.72 17.66
C LEU A 183 -9.53 -0.94 17.53
N VAL A 184 -8.97 -1.87 18.32
CA VAL A 184 -7.54 -2.23 18.25
C VAL A 184 -7.21 -2.81 16.88
N GLY A 185 -8.07 -3.65 16.32
CA GLY A 185 -7.90 -4.19 14.96
C GLY A 185 -7.86 -3.09 13.90
N LEU A 186 -8.79 -2.13 13.95
CA LEU A 186 -8.82 -0.98 13.03
C LEU A 186 -7.54 -0.13 13.15
N LEU A 187 -7.11 0.20 14.37
CA LEU A 187 -5.88 0.97 14.61
C LEU A 187 -4.64 0.24 14.07
N GLN A 188 -4.53 -1.06 14.35
CA GLN A 188 -3.43 -1.88 13.87
C GLN A 188 -3.40 -1.96 12.35
N GLY A 189 -4.55 -2.18 11.69
CA GLY A 189 -4.65 -2.21 10.23
C GLY A 189 -4.26 -0.89 9.59
N ALA A 190 -4.71 0.24 10.15
CA ALA A 190 -4.34 1.59 9.68
C ALA A 190 -2.84 1.86 9.85
N LEU A 191 -2.26 1.47 11.00
CA LEU A 191 -0.83 1.63 11.27
C LEU A 191 0.02 0.83 10.27
N VAL A 192 -0.29 -0.46 10.07
CA VAL A 192 0.46 -1.29 9.12
C VAL A 192 0.32 -0.78 7.69
N ALA A 193 -0.86 -0.30 7.28
CA ALA A 193 -1.04 0.33 5.98
C ALA A 193 -0.17 1.57 5.83
N GLY A 194 -0.16 2.46 6.83
CA GLY A 194 0.69 3.66 6.85
C GLY A 194 2.18 3.34 6.76
N LEU A 195 2.65 2.36 7.53
CA LEU A 195 4.05 1.90 7.50
C LEU A 195 4.40 1.25 6.15
N THR A 196 3.51 0.44 5.59
CA THR A 196 3.73 -0.22 4.29
C THR A 196 3.82 0.81 3.18
N VAL A 197 2.88 1.76 3.12
CA VAL A 197 2.88 2.82 2.12
C VAL A 197 4.10 3.72 2.28
N ARG A 198 4.49 4.08 3.50
CA ARG A 198 5.61 5.01 3.71
C ARG A 198 6.96 4.35 3.48
N PHE A 199 7.23 3.22 4.12
CA PHE A 199 8.56 2.61 4.11
C PHE A 199 8.72 1.63 2.96
N VAL A 200 7.76 0.74 2.74
CA VAL A 200 7.90 -0.35 1.75
C VAL A 200 7.75 0.21 0.33
N SER A 201 6.83 1.14 0.08
CA SER A 201 6.71 1.73 -1.27
C SER A 201 7.97 2.52 -1.70
N ASP A 202 8.70 3.09 -0.74
CA ASP A 202 9.99 3.75 -0.99
C ASP A 202 11.10 2.74 -1.33
N PHE A 203 11.07 1.51 -0.81
CA PHE A 203 11.99 0.44 -1.23
C PHE A 203 11.75 -0.03 -2.67
N PHE A 204 10.49 -0.02 -3.14
CA PHE A 204 10.16 -0.42 -4.52
C PHE A 204 10.21 0.74 -5.53
N LYS A 205 10.27 2.00 -5.06
CA LYS A 205 10.81 3.11 -5.85
C LYS A 205 12.30 2.84 -6.06
N ALA A 206 12.65 2.31 -7.23
CA ALA A 206 14.02 2.43 -7.71
C ALA A 206 14.35 3.92 -7.70
N ARG A 207 15.27 4.34 -6.83
CA ARG A 207 15.75 5.72 -6.80
C ARG A 207 16.17 6.05 -8.24
N PRO A 208 15.60 7.09 -8.88
CA PRO A 208 16.29 7.63 -10.03
C PRO A 208 17.67 8.08 -9.52
N PRO A 209 18.76 7.81 -10.26
CA PRO A 209 20.03 8.42 -9.92
C PRO A 209 19.82 9.93 -9.85
N GLN A 210 20.11 10.50 -8.69
CA GLN A 210 20.08 11.93 -8.48
C GLN A 210 21.30 12.53 -9.18
N HIS A 211 21.00 13.54 -9.99
CA HIS A 211 21.88 14.56 -10.55
C HIS A 211 22.49 14.32 -11.94
N CYS A 212 22.10 15.25 -12.81
CA CYS A 212 22.59 15.53 -14.15
C CYS A 212 24.12 15.56 -14.21
N LEU A 213 24.68 14.76 -15.11
CA LEU A 213 25.93 15.03 -15.83
C LEU A 213 25.73 14.63 -17.30
N GLU A 214 24.68 15.15 -17.93
CA GLU A 214 24.47 14.96 -19.39
C GLU A 214 23.94 16.24 -20.07
N GLU A 215 24.21 17.42 -19.49
CA GLU A 215 24.04 18.70 -20.19
C GLU A 215 25.34 19.49 -20.38
N GLU A 216 26.47 19.11 -19.75
CA GLU A 216 27.76 19.81 -19.95
C GLU A 216 28.70 19.15 -20.98
N GLU A 217 28.41 17.94 -21.49
CA GLU A 217 29.30 17.26 -22.46
C GLU A 217 28.86 17.43 -23.92
N LEU A 218 27.60 17.80 -24.19
CA LEU A 218 27.12 18.05 -25.56
C LEU A 218 27.33 19.51 -26.00
N GLU A 219 27.30 20.47 -25.07
CA GLU A 219 27.61 21.88 -25.37
C GLU A 219 29.12 22.20 -25.43
N ARG A 220 29.99 21.31 -24.93
CA ARG A 220 31.45 21.49 -24.98
C ARG A 220 32.09 21.01 -26.29
N LYS A 221 31.38 20.22 -27.10
CA LYS A 221 31.89 19.65 -28.36
C LYS A 221 31.68 20.42 -29.68
N PRO A 222 30.98 21.58 -29.78
CA PRO A 222 30.99 22.35 -31.04
C PRO A 222 32.27 23.20 -31.22
N SER A 223 33.01 23.52 -30.15
CA SER A 223 34.14 24.46 -30.19
C SER A 223 35.51 23.79 -30.45
N LEU A 224 35.65 22.50 -30.14
CA LEU A 224 36.91 21.77 -30.33
C LEU A 224 37.18 21.42 -31.79
N SER A 225 36.12 21.14 -32.58
CA SER A 225 36.27 20.86 -34.01
C SER A 225 36.65 22.12 -34.81
N LEU A 226 36.15 23.30 -34.42
CA LEU A 226 36.38 24.54 -35.14
C LEU A 226 37.80 25.08 -34.92
N THR A 227 38.35 24.90 -33.71
CA THR A 227 39.73 25.30 -33.38
C THR A 227 40.77 24.38 -34.03
N LEU A 228 40.49 23.09 -34.20
CA LEU A 228 41.38 22.17 -34.93
C LEU A 228 41.39 22.48 -36.44
N THR A 229 40.24 22.79 -37.05
CA THR A 229 40.18 23.17 -38.47
C THR A 229 40.84 24.51 -38.77
N LEU A 230 40.82 25.47 -37.82
CA LEU A 230 41.55 26.74 -37.95
C LEU A 230 43.05 26.57 -37.65
N GLY A 231 43.42 25.70 -36.70
CA GLY A 231 44.82 25.43 -36.34
C GLY A 231 45.60 24.60 -37.38
N GLU A 232 44.92 23.76 -38.16
CA GLU A 232 45.52 23.08 -39.31
C GLU A 232 45.64 24.00 -40.55
N ALA A 233 44.74 24.97 -40.72
CA ALA A 233 44.81 25.93 -41.82
C ALA A 233 45.97 26.95 -41.66
N GLU A 234 46.36 27.30 -40.42
CA GLU A 234 47.49 28.21 -40.17
C GLU A 234 48.87 27.55 -40.24
N ARG A 235 48.96 26.21 -40.14
CA ARG A 235 50.26 25.49 -40.11
C ARG A 235 50.79 25.05 -41.48
N SER A 236 50.04 25.23 -42.56
CA SER A 236 50.44 24.79 -43.90
C SER A 236 51.10 25.86 -44.78
N HIS A 237 51.44 27.05 -44.26
CA HIS A 237 51.92 28.18 -45.07
C HIS A 237 53.33 28.72 -44.76
N TYR A 238 54.30 27.86 -44.43
CA TYR A 238 55.73 28.20 -44.52
C TYR A 238 56.53 27.12 -45.25
N GLY A 239 56.58 27.23 -46.58
CA GLY A 239 57.53 26.55 -47.47
C GLY A 239 58.27 27.60 -48.30
N TYR A 240 59.60 27.57 -48.23
CA TYR A 240 60.61 28.47 -48.82
C TYR A 240 60.32 29.06 -50.22
N PRO A 241 60.72 30.32 -50.49
CA PRO A 241 60.92 30.80 -51.85
C PRO A 241 62.36 30.46 -52.33
N GLY A 242 62.46 29.64 -53.38
CA GLY A 242 63.55 29.76 -54.35
C GLY A 242 63.13 30.75 -55.45
N PRO A 243 64.07 31.46 -56.09
CA PRO A 243 64.39 31.02 -57.45
C PRO A 243 65.86 31.17 -57.85
N SER A 244 66.25 30.31 -58.78
CA SER A 244 67.39 30.41 -59.68
C SER A 244 67.23 31.54 -60.70
N SER A 245 68.26 32.38 -60.86
CA SER A 245 68.85 32.86 -62.13
C SER A 245 70.13 33.64 -61.81
#